data_AF-A0A8G1J4F2-F1
#
_entry.id   AF-A0A8G1J4F2-F1
#
_cell.length_a   1.000
_cell.length_b   1.000
_cell.length_c   1.000
_cell.angle_alpha   90.00
_cell.angle_beta   90.00
_cell.angle_gamma   90.00
#
_symmetry.space_group_name_H-M   'P 1'
#
loop_
_entity.id
_entity.type
_entity.pdbx_description
1 polymer ?
#
loop_
_entity_poly.entity_id
_entity_poly.type
_entity_poly.pdbx_seq_one_letter_code
_entity_poly.pdbx_strand_id
1 'polypeptide(L)'
;MADHETWVLVEDFAYGIGMGGTIRFLVERSTVDYDLHRVSCDEGLGNGPREVCTFTQPAAGPVQWRRAWDGDAMSPRIERDARAIAQR
;
A
#
# COMPACT_ATOMS: atom_id res chain seq x y z
N MET A 1 -24.55 -10.16 1.98
CA MET A 1 -24.25 -8.74 2.25
C MET A 1 -22.73 -8.66 2.15
N ALA A 2 -22.20 -8.03 1.11
CA ALA A 2 -20.74 -7.93 0.99
C ALA A 2 -20.30 -6.94 2.06
N ASP A 3 -19.54 -7.41 3.05
CA ASP A 3 -18.83 -6.55 3.98
C ASP A 3 -18.02 -5.56 3.14
N HIS A 4 -18.51 -4.32 3.04
CA HIS A 4 -17.75 -3.22 2.49
C HIS A 4 -16.71 -2.88 3.54
N GLU A 5 -15.64 -3.68 3.59
CA GLU A 5 -14.43 -3.27 4.26
C GLU A 5 -14.05 -1.91 3.68
N THR A 6 -14.33 -0.87 4.48
CA THR A 6 -14.17 0.50 4.05
C THR A 6 -12.77 0.89 4.46
N TRP A 7 -12.01 1.38 3.51
CA TRP A 7 -10.61 1.74 3.71
C TRP A 7 -10.52 3.25 3.70
N VAL A 8 -9.84 3.80 4.72
CA VAL A 8 -9.62 5.23 4.84
C VAL A 8 -8.18 5.50 4.46
N LEU A 9 -7.97 6.41 3.50
CA LEU A 9 -6.65 6.90 3.15
C LEU A 9 -6.01 7.56 4.38
N VAL A 10 -4.87 7.03 4.81
CA VAL A 10 -4.04 7.61 5.87
C VAL A 10 -3.13 8.66 5.24
N GLU A 11 -2.34 8.25 4.26
CA GLU A 11 -1.42 9.12 3.52
C GLU A 11 -1.03 8.45 2.19
N ASP A 12 -0.66 9.25 1.20
CA ASP A 12 -0.02 8.77 -0.03
C ASP A 12 1.42 9.25 -0.15
N PHE A 13 2.24 8.49 -0.87
CA PHE A 13 3.63 8.85 -1.17
C PHE A 13 4.00 8.47 -2.60
N ALA A 14 4.89 9.28 -3.19
CA ALA A 14 5.33 9.09 -4.56
C ALA A 14 6.69 8.37 -4.61
N TYR A 15 6.82 7.39 -5.49
CA TYR A 15 8.05 6.65 -5.74
C TYR A 15 8.52 6.85 -7.17
N GLY A 16 9.73 7.39 -7.33
CA GLY A 16 10.35 7.56 -8.64
C GLY A 16 10.89 6.22 -9.16
N ILE A 17 10.44 5.81 -10.34
CA ILE A 17 10.83 4.56 -11.01
C ILE A 17 11.90 4.76 -12.11
N GLY A 18 12.43 5.98 -12.22
CA GLY A 18 13.36 6.35 -13.28
C GLY A 18 12.65 6.77 -14.58
N MET A 19 13.40 7.36 -15.53
CA MET A 19 12.88 7.90 -16.80
C MET A 19 11.69 8.88 -16.65
N GLY A 20 11.64 9.64 -15.55
CA GLY A 20 10.54 10.57 -15.27
C GLY A 20 9.23 9.91 -14.83
N GLY A 21 9.18 8.58 -14.73
CA GLY A 21 8.03 7.84 -14.21
C GLY A 21 7.92 7.99 -12.70
N THR A 22 6.71 8.22 -12.20
CA THR A 22 6.41 8.28 -10.78
C THR A 22 5.17 7.45 -10.50
N ILE A 23 5.27 6.55 -9.52
CA ILE A 23 4.16 5.74 -9.02
C ILE A 23 3.68 6.34 -7.71
N ARG A 24 2.37 6.42 -7.50
CA ARG A 24 1.80 6.82 -6.21
C ARG A 24 1.40 5.58 -5.42
N PHE A 25 1.81 5.53 -4.16
CA PHE A 25 1.39 4.53 -3.22
C PHE A 25 0.46 5.17 -2.21
N LEU A 26 -0.68 4.54 -1.98
CA LEU A 26 -1.70 4.97 -1.04
C LEU A 26 -1.68 4.01 0.14
N VAL A 27 -1.45 4.52 1.34
CA VAL A 27 -1.55 3.74 2.58
C VAL A 27 -2.93 3.98 3.15
N GLU A 28 -3.69 2.91 3.28
CA GLU A 28 -5.07 2.97 3.75
C GLU A 28 -5.22 2.09 4.99
N ARG A 29 -6.10 2.48 5.91
CA ARG A 29 -6.42 1.74 7.13
C ARG A 29 -7.84 1.21 7.07
N SER A 30 -8.06 -0.03 7.49
CA SER A 30 -9.39 -0.62 7.55
C SER A 30 -10.23 0.08 8.62
N THR A 31 -11.51 0.32 8.33
CA THR A 31 -12.47 0.84 9.32
C THR A 31 -13.03 -0.25 10.23
N VAL A 32 -12.76 -1.52 9.91
CA VAL A 32 -13.23 -2.68 10.69
C VAL A 32 -12.13 -3.17 11.63
N ASP A 33 -10.89 -3.20 11.13
CA ASP A 33 -9.70 -3.54 11.91
C ASP A 33 -8.68 -2.39 11.81
N TYR A 34 -8.57 -1.59 12.87
CA TYR A 34 -7.66 -0.43 12.88
C TYR A 34 -6.18 -0.81 12.85
N ASP A 35 -5.84 -2.05 13.17
CA ASP A 35 -4.46 -2.53 13.06
C ASP A 35 -4.16 -2.95 11.62
N LEU A 36 -5.18 -3.25 10.81
CA LEU A 36 -5.03 -3.67 9.42
C LEU A 36 -4.88 -2.48 8.47
N HIS A 37 -3.81 -2.53 7.71
CA HIS A 37 -3.44 -1.54 6.71
C HIS A 37 -3.28 -2.22 5.35
N ARG A 38 -3.61 -1.49 4.29
CA ARG A 38 -3.30 -1.89 2.91
C ARG A 38 -2.51 -0.82 2.21
N VAL A 39 -1.74 -1.24 1.21
CA VAL A 39 -1.07 -0.35 0.28
C VAL A 39 -1.64 -0.60 -1.11
N SER A 40 -2.10 0.48 -1.73
CA SER A 40 -2.55 0.52 -3.12
C SER A 40 -1.55 1.30 -3.96
N CYS A 41 -1.39 0.91 -5.22
CA CYS A 41 -0.47 1.49 -6.17
C CYS A 41 -1.26 2.10 -7.33
N ASP A 42 -1.08 3.39 -7.60
CA ASP A 42 -1.60 4.10 -8.77
C ASP A 42 -0.44 4.51 -9.67
N GLU A 43 -0.40 3.89 -10.85
CA GLU A 43 0.62 4.11 -11.88
C GLU A 43 0.30 5.33 -12.75
N GLY A 44 -0.86 5.97 -12.58
CA GLY A 44 -1.30 7.09 -13.41
C GLY A 44 -1.66 6.71 -14.86
N LEU A 45 -1.78 5.40 -15.16
CA LEU A 45 -2.11 4.86 -16.48
C LEU A 45 -3.62 4.73 -16.74
N GLY A 46 -4.46 5.28 -15.87
CA GLY A 46 -5.93 5.20 -15.97
C GLY A 46 -6.54 3.89 -15.46
N ASN A 47 -5.72 2.95 -14.97
CA ASN A 47 -6.17 1.68 -14.38
C ASN A 47 -6.68 1.81 -12.93
N GLY A 48 -6.49 2.99 -12.32
CA GLY A 48 -6.81 3.27 -10.92
C GLY A 48 -5.88 2.56 -9.93
N PRO A 49 -6.03 2.85 -8.63
CA PRO A 49 -5.22 2.25 -7.58
C PRO A 49 -5.47 0.74 -7.48
N ARG A 50 -4.38 -0.05 -7.51
CA ARG A 50 -4.42 -1.50 -7.31
C ARG A 50 -3.77 -1.89 -5.98
N GLU A 51 -4.45 -2.69 -5.19
CA GLU A 51 -3.89 -3.25 -3.97
C GLU A 51 -2.64 -4.09 -4.26
N VAL A 52 -1.53 -3.72 -3.65
CA VAL A 52 -0.23 -4.41 -3.74
C VAL A 52 0.15 -5.07 -2.43
N CYS A 53 -0.51 -4.75 -1.32
CA CYS A 53 -0.11 -5.25 -0.01
C CYS A 53 -1.17 -5.07 1.05
N THR A 54 -1.21 -6.00 2.00
CA THR A 54 -1.84 -5.82 3.30
C THR A 54 -0.86 -6.18 4.43
N PHE A 55 -0.88 -5.41 5.51
CA PHE A 55 -0.05 -5.62 6.69
C PHE A 55 -0.76 -5.15 7.95
N THR A 56 -0.34 -5.67 9.11
CA THR A 56 -0.82 -5.22 10.41
C THR A 56 0.18 -4.31 11.11
N GLN A 57 -0.33 -3.39 11.93
CA GLN A 57 0.40 -2.48 12.78
C GLN A 57 -0.24 -2.47 14.17
N PRO A 58 0.48 -2.83 15.26
CA PRO A 58 1.88 -3.22 15.31
C PRO A 58 2.18 -4.50 14.51
N ALA A 59 3.40 -4.60 13.98
CA ALA A 59 3.79 -5.69 13.08
C ALA A 59 3.62 -7.06 13.75
N ALA A 60 2.55 -7.77 13.42
CA ALA A 60 2.22 -9.08 14.01
C ALA A 60 2.65 -10.26 13.12
N GLY A 61 3.23 -10.00 11.94
CA GLY A 61 3.59 -11.06 11.00
C GLY A 61 4.23 -10.56 9.70
N PRO A 62 4.60 -11.50 8.81
CA PRO A 62 5.15 -11.18 7.50
C PRO A 62 4.11 -10.45 6.65
N VAL A 63 4.57 -9.42 5.94
CA VAL A 63 3.73 -8.66 5.02
C VAL A 63 3.38 -9.51 3.80
N GLN A 64 2.09 -9.59 3.47
CA GLN A 64 1.63 -10.27 2.27
C GLN A 64 1.64 -9.29 1.10
N TRP A 65 2.80 -9.20 0.44
CA TRP A 65 2.93 -8.47 -0.81
C TRP A 65 2.25 -9.26 -1.94
N ARG A 66 1.21 -8.68 -2.54
CA ARG A 66 0.72 -9.09 -3.85
C ARG A 66 1.72 -8.55 -4.87
N ARG A 67 2.11 -9.38 -5.85
CA ARG A 67 3.11 -9.03 -6.87
C ARG A 67 2.92 -7.60 -7.35
N ALA A 68 3.82 -6.72 -6.94
CA ALA A 68 3.99 -5.42 -7.55
C ALA A 68 4.69 -5.63 -8.90
N TRP A 69 4.62 -4.61 -9.73
CA TRP A 69 5.07 -4.52 -11.11
C TRP A 69 6.17 -5.52 -11.55
N ASP A 70 5.93 -6.20 -12.68
CA ASP A 70 6.83 -7.12 -13.39
C ASP A 70 7.40 -8.32 -12.60
N GLY A 71 6.79 -8.66 -11.46
CA GLY A 71 7.20 -9.83 -10.67
C GLY A 71 8.44 -9.59 -9.80
N ASP A 72 8.92 -8.35 -9.73
CA ASP A 72 9.96 -7.96 -8.80
C ASP A 72 9.43 -7.89 -7.37
N ALA A 73 10.25 -8.36 -6.43
CA ALA A 73 9.97 -8.20 -5.02
C ALA A 73 9.95 -6.71 -4.69
N MET A 74 8.88 -6.27 -4.03
CA MET A 74 8.71 -4.89 -3.59
C MET A 74 9.97 -4.40 -2.85
N SER A 75 10.45 -3.21 -3.19
CA SER A 75 11.64 -2.63 -2.56
C SER A 75 11.44 -2.51 -1.04
N PRO A 76 12.41 -2.95 -0.19
CA PRO A 76 12.34 -2.82 1.28
C PRO A 76 12.06 -1.38 1.76
N ARG A 77 12.36 -0.39 0.92
CA ARG A 77 12.07 1.02 1.16
C ARG A 77 10.57 1.31 1.20
N ILE A 78 9.79 0.73 0.30
CA ILE A 78 8.33 0.97 0.20
C ILE A 78 7.63 0.41 1.43
N GLU A 79 8.03 -0.79 1.89
CA GLU A 79 7.51 -1.35 3.15
C GLU A 79 7.81 -0.43 4.33
N ARG A 80 9.07 0.00 4.46
CA ARG A 80 9.50 0.86 5.57
C ARG A 80 8.71 2.17 5.59
N ASP A 81 8.56 2.83 4.43
CA ASP A 81 7.88 4.11 4.34
C ASP A 81 6.37 3.94 4.62
N ALA A 82 5.73 2.86 4.13
CA ALA A 82 4.34 2.53 4.45
C ALA A 82 4.12 2.23 5.95
N ARG A 83 5.05 1.50 6.59
CA ARG A 83 4.99 1.21 8.03
C ARG A 83 5.18 2.47 8.87
N ALA A 84 6.03 3.39 8.44
CA ALA A 84 6.21 4.68 9.12
C ALA A 84 4.93 5.53 9.06
N ILE A 85 4.21 5.50 7.94
CA ILE A 85 2.90 6.15 7.79
C ILE A 85 1.85 5.50 8.70
N ALA A 86 1.79 4.16 8.74
CA ALA A 86 0.84 3.44 9.58
C ALA A 86 1.06 3.64 11.09
N GLN A 87 2.21 4.17 11.50
CA GLN A 87 2.54 4.49 12.90
C GLN A 87 2.11 5.89 13.33
N ARG A 88 1.64 6.73 12.41
CA ARG A 88 1.17 8.09 12.70
C ARG A 88 -0.25 8.10 13.27
#